data_AF-A0A9Q1GH49-F1
#
_entry.id   AF-A0A9Q1GH49-F1
#
_cell.length_a   1.000
_cell.length_b   1.000
_cell.length_c   1.000
_cell.angle_alpha   90.00
_cell.angle_beta   90.00
_cell.angle_gamma   90.00
#
_symmetry.space_group_name_H-M   'P 1'
#
loop_
_entity.id
_entity.type
_entity.pdbx_description
1 polymer ?
#
loop_
_entity_poly.entity_id
_entity_poly.type
_entity_poly.pdbx_seq_one_letter_code
_entity_poly.pdbx_strand_id
1 'polypeptide(L)'
;MWDTLVAISHTMNDPWCVLGDFNSVLHQGERVGGNEADERKMRDFGEYRALHNGLWFDMFDFTHVSYQAHSLSVHTPIVLAFPVCPCHQKAFIKDAQFKEIVKHNLDKCVQGPALKLLLSSLRKPLLLLNKHKFADIYAQQIREDIKRQHYVTITHSAIALMKQQSKVEWIGFGDECSRHFMAKLKQRKAMQCIYQITDRNDQWVEGFDRVAEIMTGFYHDLLGRQEQHRSRIDLEVIGLGHTLNLDQQMRLCQPFNDNEIKQALFSIPNYKSPGLDGFNSGFYKAS
;
A
#
# COMPACT_ATOMS: atom_id res chain seq x y z
N MET A 1 -20.46 0.88 19.75
CA MET A 1 -20.07 1.81 18.66
C MET A 1 -21.18 1.88 17.61
N TRP A 2 -21.54 0.77 16.96
CA TRP A 2 -22.61 0.75 15.96
C TRP A 2 -23.97 1.19 16.50
N ASP A 3 -24.39 0.70 17.66
CA ASP A 3 -25.65 1.13 18.30
C ASP A 3 -25.65 2.63 18.65
N THR A 4 -24.47 3.18 18.96
CA THR A 4 -24.29 4.61 19.23
C THR A 4 -24.43 5.43 17.94
N LEU A 5 -23.85 4.96 16.83
CA LEU A 5 -24.00 5.60 15.52
C LEU A 5 -25.46 5.55 15.04
N VAL A 6 -26.18 4.45 15.30
CA VAL A 6 -27.61 4.32 15.02
C VAL A 6 -28.42 5.28 15.91
N ALA A 7 -28.12 5.36 17.20
CA ALA A 7 -28.80 6.31 18.08
C ALA A 7 -28.58 7.77 17.65
N ILE A 8 -27.36 8.12 17.23
CA ILE A 8 -27.04 9.46 16.71
C ILE A 8 -27.76 9.71 15.38
N SER A 9 -27.80 8.74 14.47
CA SER A 9 -28.46 8.92 13.18
C SER A 9 -29.96 9.19 13.32
N HIS A 10 -30.63 8.63 14.33
CA HIS A 10 -32.02 8.93 14.66
C HIS A 10 -32.26 10.35 15.20
N THR A 11 -31.21 11.02 15.69
CA THR A 11 -31.29 12.41 16.16
C THR A 11 -30.94 13.44 15.08
N MET A 12 -30.41 12.99 13.94
CA MET A 12 -29.98 13.85 12.83
C MET A 12 -31.00 13.85 11.70
N ASN A 13 -31.60 15.02 11.46
CA ASN A 13 -32.51 15.23 10.33
C ASN A 13 -31.82 15.85 9.09
N ASP A 14 -30.55 16.23 9.21
CA ASP A 14 -29.75 16.81 8.14
C ASP A 14 -28.92 15.75 7.39
N PRO A 15 -28.44 16.05 6.16
CA PRO A 15 -27.45 15.23 5.47
C PRO A 15 -26.22 14.94 6.33
N TRP A 16 -25.87 13.67 6.50
CA TRP A 16 -24.69 13.26 7.28
C TRP A 16 -23.88 12.18 6.59
N CYS A 17 -22.57 12.20 6.84
CA CYS A 17 -21.62 11.18 6.41
C CYS A 17 -20.62 10.86 7.54
N VAL A 18 -20.29 9.58 7.70
CA VAL A 18 -19.28 9.05 8.64
C VAL A 18 -18.19 8.40 7.82
N LEU A 19 -16.96 8.92 7.93
CA LEU A 19 -15.77 8.38 7.26
C LEU A 19 -14.93 7.59 8.26
N GLY A 20 -14.41 6.43 7.85
CA GLY A 20 -13.56 5.64 8.74
C GLY A 20 -13.03 4.36 8.11
N ASP A 21 -12.03 3.77 8.76
CA ASP A 21 -11.48 2.47 8.41
C ASP A 21 -12.26 1.29 9.05
N PHE A 22 -13.27 1.58 9.89
CA PHE A 22 -14.25 0.70 10.55
C PHE A 22 -13.74 -0.65 11.11
N ASN A 23 -12.42 -0.89 11.12
CA ASN A 23 -11.73 -2.12 11.47
C ASN A 23 -12.48 -3.40 11.07
N SER A 24 -13.09 -3.38 9.88
CA SER A 24 -13.88 -4.49 9.36
C SER A 24 -12.98 -5.41 8.55
N VAL A 25 -13.13 -6.73 8.72
CA VAL A 25 -12.40 -7.75 7.96
C VAL A 25 -12.86 -7.67 6.51
N LEU A 26 -11.96 -7.27 5.61
CA LEU A 26 -12.27 -7.07 4.19
C LEU A 26 -11.99 -8.32 3.36
N HIS A 27 -11.09 -9.18 3.84
CA HIS A 27 -10.76 -10.46 3.21
C HIS A 27 -10.67 -11.58 4.24
N GLN A 28 -11.10 -12.79 3.86
CA GLN A 28 -11.08 -13.95 4.76
C GLN A 28 -9.65 -14.27 5.22
N GLY A 29 -8.66 -13.95 4.37
CA GLY A 29 -7.24 -14.11 4.68
C GLY A 29 -6.64 -13.07 5.65
N GLU A 30 -7.39 -12.04 6.06
CA GLU A 30 -6.94 -11.08 7.08
C GLU A 30 -7.06 -11.64 8.51
N ARG A 31 -7.80 -12.74 8.70
CA ARG A 31 -7.93 -13.43 9.99
C ARG A 31 -7.52 -14.89 9.89
N VAL A 32 -6.77 -15.34 10.89
CA VAL A 32 -6.53 -16.76 11.15
C VAL A 32 -7.32 -17.16 12.40
N GLY A 33 -8.40 -17.92 12.22
CA GLY A 33 -9.26 -18.43 13.30
C GLY A 33 -10.56 -17.66 13.59
N GLY A 34 -11.56 -18.40 14.07
CA GLY A 34 -12.94 -17.95 14.36
C GLY A 34 -13.94 -18.31 13.25
N ASN A 35 -15.21 -17.97 13.42
CA ASN A 35 -16.27 -18.27 12.44
C ASN A 35 -15.97 -17.63 11.08
N GLU A 36 -16.29 -18.34 10.00
CA GLU A 36 -16.19 -17.81 8.64
C GLU A 36 -16.96 -16.48 8.55
N ALA A 37 -16.29 -15.43 8.08
CA ALA A 37 -16.93 -14.16 7.85
C ALA A 37 -17.83 -14.25 6.60
N ASP A 38 -18.99 -13.60 6.67
CA ASP A 38 -19.98 -13.61 5.59
C ASP A 38 -19.48 -12.74 4.42
N GLU A 39 -19.11 -13.39 3.31
CA GLU A 39 -18.59 -12.73 2.10
C GLU A 39 -19.52 -11.65 1.52
N ARG A 40 -20.83 -11.66 1.83
CA ARG A 40 -21.75 -10.59 1.40
C ARG A 40 -21.53 -9.33 2.23
N LYS A 41 -21.43 -9.47 3.55
CA LYS A 41 -21.14 -8.36 4.47
C LYS A 41 -19.76 -7.74 4.23
N MET A 42 -18.80 -8.56 3.79
CA MET A 42 -17.45 -8.12 3.47
C MET A 42 -17.37 -7.31 2.18
N ARG A 43 -18.14 -7.67 1.14
CA ARG A 43 -18.25 -6.85 -0.10
C ARG A 43 -18.85 -5.48 0.18
N ASP A 44 -19.91 -5.43 0.98
CA ASP A 44 -20.60 -4.17 1.32
C ASP A 44 -19.74 -3.24 2.18
N PHE A 45 -18.74 -3.73 2.91
CA PHE A 45 -17.83 -2.90 3.73
C PHE A 45 -16.47 -2.63 3.08
N GLY A 46 -15.97 -3.55 2.26
CA GLY A 46 -14.68 -3.39 1.55
C GLY A 46 -14.71 -2.30 0.49
N GLU A 47 -15.88 -1.99 -0.05
CA GLU A 47 -16.08 -0.96 -1.07
C GLU A 47 -16.32 0.45 -0.49
N TYR A 48 -16.81 0.56 0.75
CA TYR A 48 -17.28 1.84 1.31
C TYR A 48 -16.61 2.18 2.64
N ARG A 49 -15.60 3.08 2.60
CA ARG A 49 -15.02 3.74 3.81
C ARG A 49 -15.86 4.91 4.33
N ALA A 50 -17.11 4.99 3.88
CA ALA A 50 -18.03 6.08 4.13
C ALA A 50 -19.45 5.53 4.30
N LEU A 51 -20.13 5.94 5.37
CA LEU A 51 -21.57 5.71 5.58
C LEU A 51 -22.28 7.05 5.51
N HIS A 52 -23.45 7.12 4.91
CA HIS A 52 -24.23 8.36 4.84
C HIS A 52 -25.74 8.07 4.83
N ASN A 53 -26.56 9.07 5.14
CA ASN A 53 -28.01 8.97 4.95
C ASN A 53 -28.43 9.26 3.50
N GLY A 54 -29.71 9.01 3.19
CA GLY A 54 -30.28 9.30 1.86
C GLY A 54 -30.25 10.80 1.52
N LEU A 55 -30.40 11.67 2.52
CA LEU A 55 -30.37 13.13 2.33
C LEU A 55 -29.00 13.63 1.84
N TRP A 56 -27.91 12.94 2.19
CA TRP A 56 -26.58 13.18 1.64
C TRP A 56 -26.55 12.97 0.13
N PHE A 57 -27.21 11.93 -0.38
CA PHE A 57 -27.26 11.63 -1.80
C PHE A 57 -28.07 12.69 -2.57
N ASP A 58 -29.13 13.21 -1.95
CA ASP A 58 -29.96 14.26 -2.57
C ASP A 58 -29.24 15.61 -2.65
N MET A 59 -28.33 15.90 -1.70
CA MET A 59 -27.62 17.18 -1.63
C MET A 59 -26.25 17.16 -2.31
N PHE A 60 -25.56 16.01 -2.31
CA PHE A 60 -24.22 15.81 -2.86
C PHE A 60 -24.23 14.67 -3.89
N ASP A 61 -25.12 14.79 -4.86
CA ASP A 61 -25.38 13.81 -5.93
C ASP A 61 -24.15 13.52 -6.82
N PHE A 62 -23.09 14.31 -6.69
CA PHE A 62 -21.80 14.11 -7.34
C PHE A 62 -20.64 14.38 -6.39
N THR A 63 -20.23 13.33 -5.68
CA THR A 63 -19.09 13.36 -4.74
C THR A 63 -17.91 12.60 -5.34
N HIS A 64 -16.77 13.26 -5.51
CA HIS A 64 -15.51 12.63 -5.85
C HIS A 64 -14.75 12.28 -4.58
N VAL A 65 -14.33 11.03 -4.45
CA VAL A 65 -13.47 10.56 -3.35
C VAL A 65 -12.07 10.31 -3.90
N SER A 66 -11.07 10.96 -3.31
CA SER A 66 -9.66 10.72 -3.66
C SER A 66 -8.87 10.28 -2.44
N TYR A 67 -8.07 9.22 -2.63
CA TYR A 67 -7.22 8.63 -1.61
C TYR A 67 -5.79 9.09 -1.85
N GLN A 68 -5.21 9.84 -0.90
CA GLN A 68 -3.85 10.33 -1.04
C GLN A 68 -2.81 9.27 -0.67
N ALA A 69 -1.62 9.35 -1.26
CA ALA A 69 -0.53 8.43 -0.96
C ALA A 69 -0.17 8.45 0.53
N HIS A 70 0.20 7.28 1.05
CA HIS A 70 0.69 7.13 2.42
C HIS A 70 1.95 7.99 2.61
N SER A 71 1.86 9.00 3.46
CA SER A 71 3.02 9.73 3.97
C SER A 71 3.50 9.07 5.27
N LEU A 72 4.02 9.84 6.24
CA LEU A 72 4.43 9.36 7.56
C LEU A 72 3.26 8.88 8.46
N SER A 73 2.02 8.92 7.94
CA SER A 73 0.78 8.53 8.62
C SER A 73 0.37 7.09 8.29
N VAL A 74 -0.16 6.39 9.29
CA VAL A 74 -0.78 5.05 9.17
C VAL A 74 -2.20 5.09 8.58
N HIS A 75 -2.71 6.28 8.28
CA HIS A 75 -4.01 6.46 7.64
C HIS A 75 -3.83 7.11 6.27
N THR A 76 -4.50 6.55 5.26
CA THR A 76 -4.67 7.16 3.93
C THR A 76 -5.58 8.37 4.05
N PRO A 77 -5.12 9.61 3.78
CA PRO A 77 -6.00 10.77 3.79
C PRO A 77 -7.07 10.60 2.71
N ILE A 78 -8.33 10.79 3.09
CA ILE A 78 -9.48 10.79 2.19
C ILE A 78 -9.86 12.25 1.94
N VAL A 79 -9.86 12.65 0.67
CA VAL A 79 -10.32 13.97 0.24
C VAL A 79 -11.64 13.80 -0.51
N LEU A 80 -12.70 14.38 0.04
CA LEU A 80 -13.99 14.54 -0.62
C LEU A 80 -13.99 15.86 -1.40
N ALA A 81 -14.31 15.78 -2.69
CA ALA A 81 -14.59 16.94 -3.52
C ALA A 81 -16.03 16.86 -4.01
N PHE A 82 -16.70 18.02 -4.06
CA PHE A 82 -18.09 18.15 -4.50
C PHE A 82 -18.16 18.99 -5.79
N PRO A 83 -17.63 18.48 -6.91
CA PRO A 83 -17.74 19.20 -8.18
C PRO A 83 -19.19 19.28 -8.63
N VAL A 84 -19.49 20.26 -9.48
CA VAL A 84 -20.79 20.31 -10.17
C VAL A 84 -20.90 19.08 -11.07
N CYS A 85 -21.94 18.28 -10.87
CA CYS A 85 -22.19 17.09 -11.68
C CYS A 85 -22.21 17.44 -13.18
N PRO A 86 -21.34 16.83 -14.02
CA PRO A 86 -21.44 16.96 -15.48
C PRO A 86 -22.75 16.35 -16.01
N CYS A 87 -23.31 15.40 -15.27
CA CYS A 87 -24.47 14.60 -15.65
C CYS A 87 -25.73 15.10 -14.93
N HIS A 88 -26.37 16.09 -15.53
CA HIS A 88 -27.71 16.61 -15.24
C HIS A 88 -28.67 15.70 -14.44
N GLN A 89 -29.22 16.26 -13.34
CA GLN A 89 -30.53 15.90 -12.78
C GLN A 89 -31.54 15.60 -13.90
N LYS A 90 -31.92 14.32 -14.05
CA LYS A 90 -33.02 13.86 -14.93
C LYS A 90 -32.99 14.43 -16.36
N ALA A 91 -31.81 14.63 -16.97
CA ALA A 91 -31.72 15.16 -18.34
C ALA A 91 -32.39 14.28 -19.38
N PHE A 92 -32.40 12.95 -19.20
CA PHE A 92 -33.01 12.05 -20.17
C PHE A 92 -34.50 12.34 -20.38
N ILE A 93 -35.24 12.78 -19.35
CA ILE A 93 -36.67 13.17 -19.46
C ILE A 93 -36.83 14.46 -20.28
N LYS A 94 -35.80 15.32 -20.25
CA LYS A 94 -35.75 16.59 -20.99
C LYS A 94 -35.23 16.42 -22.42
N ASP A 95 -34.57 15.30 -22.74
CA ASP A 95 -34.03 15.01 -24.07
C ASP A 95 -35.14 14.87 -25.10
N ALA A 96 -34.98 15.52 -26.26
CA ALA A 96 -35.98 15.49 -27.32
C ALA A 96 -36.23 14.08 -27.85
N GLN A 97 -35.17 13.25 -27.96
CA GLN A 97 -35.28 11.88 -28.46
C GLN A 97 -35.97 10.96 -27.45
N PHE A 98 -35.87 11.23 -26.14
CA PHE A 98 -36.66 10.51 -25.15
C PHE A 98 -38.16 10.71 -25.36
N LYS A 99 -38.58 11.96 -25.56
CA LYS A 99 -40.00 12.28 -25.82
C LYS A 99 -40.50 11.63 -27.11
N GLU A 100 -39.69 11.62 -28.16
CA GLU A 100 -40.01 10.96 -29.43
C GLU A 100 -40.11 9.44 -29.29
N ILE A 101 -39.16 8.81 -28.59
CA ILE A 101 -39.17 7.36 -28.32
C ILE A 101 -40.42 6.98 -27.52
N VAL A 102 -40.75 7.73 -26.47
CA VAL A 102 -41.93 7.48 -25.64
C VAL A 102 -43.21 7.65 -26.47
N LYS A 103 -43.34 8.74 -27.23
CA LYS A 103 -44.50 9.01 -28.09
C LYS A 103 -44.70 7.92 -29.14
N HIS A 104 -43.63 7.55 -29.85
CA HIS A 104 -43.67 6.51 -30.89
C HIS A 104 -44.08 5.13 -30.36
N ASN A 105 -43.71 4.79 -29.13
CA ASN A 105 -44.09 3.51 -28.51
C ASN A 105 -45.49 3.57 -27.84
N LEU A 106 -45.93 4.76 -27.41
CA LEU A 106 -47.31 4.99 -26.97
C LEU A 106 -48.30 4.83 -28.13
N ASP A 107 -47.99 5.42 -29.28
CA ASP A 107 -48.84 5.41 -30.48
C ASP A 107 -49.01 4.02 -31.10
N LYS A 108 -48.09 3.09 -30.78
CA LYS A 108 -48.19 1.67 -31.17
C LYS A 108 -49.07 0.83 -30.24
N CYS A 109 -49.38 1.33 -29.04
CA CYS A 109 -50.08 0.60 -28.00
C CYS A 109 -51.58 0.95 -27.99
N VAL A 110 -52.27 0.78 -29.12
CA VAL A 110 -53.67 1.21 -29.28
C VAL A 110 -54.68 0.13 -28.85
N GLN A 111 -54.28 -1.13 -28.66
CA GLN A 111 -55.22 -2.18 -28.24
C GLN A 111 -54.65 -3.12 -27.17
N GLY A 112 -55.00 -2.85 -25.91
CA GLY A 112 -54.98 -3.86 -24.84
C GLY A 112 -54.06 -3.59 -23.64
N PRO A 113 -54.36 -4.16 -22.46
CA PRO A 113 -53.76 -3.76 -21.21
C PRO A 113 -52.43 -4.48 -21.00
N ALA A 114 -51.35 -3.72 -20.89
CA ALA A 114 -50.30 -4.00 -19.93
C ALA A 114 -49.27 -2.88 -20.00
N LEU A 115 -49.27 -2.01 -18.99
CA LEU A 115 -48.12 -1.15 -18.69
C LEU A 115 -46.80 -1.94 -18.80
N LYS A 116 -46.82 -3.23 -18.45
CA LYS A 116 -45.70 -4.17 -18.59
C LYS A 116 -45.22 -4.35 -20.05
N LEU A 117 -46.12 -4.45 -21.02
CA LEU A 117 -45.76 -4.57 -22.44
C LEU A 117 -45.18 -3.26 -22.96
N LEU A 118 -45.76 -2.12 -22.57
CA LEU A 118 -45.24 -0.79 -22.90
C LEU A 118 -43.85 -0.55 -22.28
N LEU A 119 -43.66 -0.88 -21.01
CA LEU A 119 -42.35 -0.78 -20.35
C LEU A 119 -41.33 -1.72 -20.99
N SER A 120 -41.77 -2.90 -21.45
CA SER A 120 -40.89 -3.84 -22.16
C SER A 120 -40.47 -3.35 -23.55
N SER A 121 -41.37 -2.68 -24.29
CA SER A 121 -41.06 -2.11 -25.61
C SER A 121 -40.16 -0.88 -25.52
N LEU A 122 -40.30 -0.08 -24.45
CA LEU A 122 -39.44 1.07 -24.17
C LEU A 122 -38.03 0.69 -23.70
N ARG A 123 -37.83 -0.52 -23.15
CA ARG A 123 -36.57 -0.93 -22.53
C ARG A 123 -35.36 -0.87 -23.47
N LYS A 124 -35.47 -1.47 -24.67
CA LYS A 124 -34.34 -1.51 -25.64
C LYS A 124 -34.00 -0.11 -26.20
N PRO A 125 -34.97 0.69 -26.68
CA PRO A 125 -34.71 2.05 -27.17
C PRO A 125 -34.10 2.98 -26.13
N LEU A 126 -34.62 2.95 -24.89
CA LEU A 126 -34.09 3.78 -23.80
C LEU A 126 -32.69 3.34 -23.36
N LEU A 127 -32.41 2.02 -23.38
CA LEU A 127 -31.06 1.51 -23.12
C LEU A 127 -30.05 1.99 -24.17
N LEU A 128 -30.43 2.06 -25.46
CA LEU A 128 -29.59 2.57 -26.54
C LEU A 128 -29.36 4.08 -26.41
N LEU A 129 -30.40 4.86 -26.07
CA LEU A 129 -30.27 6.28 -25.80
C LEU A 129 -29.32 6.54 -24.62
N ASN A 130 -29.45 5.75 -23.54
CA ASN A 130 -28.55 5.78 -22.39
C ASN A 130 -27.10 5.48 -22.80
N LYS A 131 -26.90 4.42 -23.59
CA LYS A 131 -25.57 4.01 -24.07
C LYS A 131 -24.91 5.00 -25.04
N HIS A 132 -25.68 5.74 -25.85
CA HIS A 132 -25.10 6.69 -26.81
C HIS A 132 -24.83 8.08 -26.23
N LYS A 133 -25.69 8.55 -25.32
CA LYS A 133 -25.59 9.92 -24.79
C LYS A 133 -25.08 10.02 -23.35
N PHE A 134 -25.12 8.93 -22.60
CA PHE A 134 -24.84 8.91 -21.16
C PHE A 134 -23.86 7.79 -20.77
N ALA A 135 -23.18 7.15 -21.74
CA ALA A 135 -22.18 6.10 -21.50
C ALA A 135 -20.88 6.57 -20.81
N ASP A 136 -20.73 7.86 -20.54
CA ASP A 136 -19.58 8.39 -19.79
C ASP A 136 -19.42 7.69 -18.43
N ILE A 137 -20.52 7.25 -17.80
CA ILE A 137 -20.50 6.50 -16.53
C ILE A 137 -19.69 5.20 -16.64
N TYR A 138 -19.86 4.41 -17.70
CA TYR A 138 -19.10 3.17 -17.89
C TYR A 138 -17.61 3.45 -18.16
N ALA A 139 -17.30 4.51 -18.93
CA ALA A 139 -15.93 4.93 -19.18
C ALA A 139 -15.25 5.53 -17.93
N GLN A 140 -16.02 6.13 -17.02
CA GLN A 140 -15.55 6.59 -15.72
C GLN A 140 -15.27 5.40 -14.79
N GLN A 141 -16.17 4.42 -14.69
CA GLN A 141 -15.97 3.20 -13.90
C GLN A 141 -14.70 2.43 -14.28
N ILE A 142 -14.45 2.22 -15.58
CA ILE A 142 -13.23 1.54 -16.04
C ILE A 142 -11.97 2.33 -15.65
N ARG A 143 -12.00 3.67 -15.73
CA ARG A 143 -10.88 4.53 -15.31
C ARG A 143 -10.65 4.44 -13.80
N GLU A 144 -11.70 4.35 -13.01
CA GLU A 144 -11.62 4.17 -11.57
C GLU A 144 -11.05 2.80 -11.19
N ASP A 145 -11.47 1.73 -11.86
CA ASP A 145 -10.94 0.38 -11.63
C ASP A 145 -9.44 0.30 -11.93
N ILE A 146 -8.97 0.91 -13.03
CA ILE A 146 -7.54 0.98 -13.37
C ILE A 146 -6.76 1.74 -12.29
N LYS A 147 -7.29 2.88 -11.83
CA LYS A 147 -6.66 3.65 -10.74
C LYS A 147 -6.62 2.86 -9.44
N ARG A 148 -7.69 2.10 -9.13
CA ARG A 148 -7.76 1.23 -7.95
C ARG A 148 -6.70 0.13 -8.02
N GLN A 149 -6.58 -0.57 -9.14
CA GLN A 149 -5.58 -1.62 -9.34
C GLN A 149 -4.16 -1.08 -9.15
N HIS A 150 -3.89 0.12 -9.69
CA HIS A 150 -2.59 0.77 -9.53
C HIS A 150 -2.31 1.15 -8.07
N TYR A 151 -3.31 1.66 -7.35
CA TYR A 151 -3.18 1.98 -5.93
C TYR A 151 -2.89 0.74 -5.08
N VAL A 152 -3.61 -0.36 -5.31
CA VAL A 152 -3.39 -1.64 -4.60
C VAL A 152 -1.95 -2.12 -4.78
N THR A 153 -1.43 -2.07 -6.01
CA THR A 153 -0.03 -2.44 -6.30
C THR A 153 0.95 -1.56 -5.53
N ILE A 154 0.78 -0.23 -5.55
CA ILE A 154 1.65 0.70 -4.82
C ILE A 154 1.63 0.40 -3.32
N THR A 155 0.44 0.21 -2.73
CA THR A 155 0.32 -0.11 -1.31
C THR A 155 0.99 -1.43 -0.95
N HIS A 156 0.82 -2.47 -1.77
CA HIS A 156 1.45 -3.76 -1.56
C HIS A 156 2.98 -3.66 -1.61
N SER A 157 3.53 -2.95 -2.60
CA SER A 157 4.98 -2.68 -2.69
C SER A 157 5.51 -1.89 -1.50
N ALA A 158 4.78 -0.88 -1.03
CA ALA A 158 5.17 -0.08 0.14
C ALA A 158 5.20 -0.93 1.43
N ILE A 159 4.21 -1.78 1.64
CA ILE A 159 4.16 -2.71 2.79
C ILE A 159 5.31 -3.70 2.73
N ALA A 160 5.60 -4.27 1.55
CA ALA A 160 6.74 -5.19 1.36
C ALA A 160 8.08 -4.51 1.71
N LEU A 161 8.28 -3.26 1.29
CA LEU A 161 9.47 -2.48 1.62
C LEU A 161 9.57 -2.20 3.13
N MET A 162 8.46 -1.84 3.78
CA MET A 162 8.43 -1.64 5.23
C MET A 162 8.75 -2.93 6.00
N LYS A 163 8.23 -4.08 5.55
CA LYS A 163 8.59 -5.39 6.11
C LYS A 163 10.09 -5.64 6.01
N GLN A 164 10.69 -5.42 4.83
CA GLN A 164 12.13 -5.59 4.63
C GLN A 164 12.95 -4.66 5.54
N GLN A 165 12.56 -3.39 5.67
CA GLN A 165 13.22 -2.42 6.54
C GLN A 165 13.09 -2.79 8.03
N SER A 166 11.98 -3.41 8.44
CA SER A 166 11.75 -3.79 9.83
C SER A 166 12.70 -4.90 10.31
N LYS A 167 13.15 -5.79 9.41
CA LYS A 167 13.83 -7.08 9.70
C LYS A 167 13.16 -7.88 10.84
N VAL A 168 11.83 -7.85 10.94
CA VAL A 168 11.06 -8.64 11.91
C VAL A 168 10.49 -9.86 11.20
N GLU A 169 10.87 -11.05 11.67
CA GLU A 169 10.54 -12.34 11.05
C GLU A 169 9.13 -12.84 11.41
N TRP A 170 8.57 -12.36 12.53
CA TRP A 170 7.34 -12.89 13.16
C TRP A 170 6.03 -12.21 12.75
N ILE A 171 6.07 -11.24 11.83
CA ILE A 171 4.84 -10.56 11.39
C ILE A 171 4.21 -11.41 10.28
N GLY A 172 3.42 -12.39 10.72
CA GLY A 172 2.58 -13.21 9.84
C GLY A 172 1.45 -12.41 9.20
N PHE A 173 0.95 -12.93 8.08
CA PHE A 173 -0.19 -12.38 7.34
C PHE A 173 -1.40 -12.21 8.28
N GLY A 174 -1.72 -10.96 8.60
CA GLY A 174 -2.77 -10.59 9.56
C GLY A 174 -2.43 -9.39 10.45
N ASP A 175 -1.14 -9.11 10.66
CA ASP A 175 -0.67 -7.98 11.50
C ASP A 175 0.09 -6.90 10.66
N GLU A 176 -0.20 -6.87 9.36
CA GLU A 176 0.31 -5.86 8.44
C GLU A 176 -0.25 -4.49 8.84
N CYS A 177 0.63 -3.54 9.15
CA CYS A 177 0.27 -2.19 9.61
C CYS A 177 -0.32 -2.09 11.04
N SER A 178 -0.07 -3.06 11.93
CA SER A 178 -0.43 -2.90 13.34
C SER A 178 0.30 -1.73 14.00
N ARG A 179 -0.32 -1.10 15.01
CA ARG A 179 0.33 -0.05 15.83
C ARG A 179 1.66 -0.54 16.39
N HIS A 180 1.73 -1.83 16.73
CA HIS A 180 2.94 -2.48 17.22
C HIS A 180 4.04 -2.54 16.15
N PHE A 181 3.72 -2.98 14.93
CA PHE A 181 4.67 -2.99 13.81
C PHE A 181 5.25 -1.60 13.54
N MET A 182 4.40 -0.58 13.48
CA MET A 182 4.82 0.80 13.21
C MET A 182 5.62 1.39 14.39
N ALA A 183 5.26 1.07 15.62
CA ALA A 183 6.05 1.44 16.80
C ALA A 183 7.43 0.78 16.77
N LYS A 184 7.52 -0.49 16.34
CA LYS A 184 8.79 -1.21 16.21
C LYS A 184 9.67 -0.63 15.11
N LEU A 185 9.10 -0.26 13.97
CA LEU A 185 9.80 0.45 12.90
C LEU A 185 10.33 1.81 13.37
N LYS A 186 9.51 2.60 14.08
CA LYS A 186 9.92 3.88 14.67
C LYS A 186 11.02 3.69 15.71
N GLN A 187 10.88 2.71 16.61
CA GLN A 187 11.91 2.35 17.58
C GLN A 187 13.23 2.00 16.87
N ARG A 188 13.18 1.18 15.81
CA ARG A 188 14.37 0.78 15.07
C ARG A 188 15.03 1.96 14.36
N LYS A 189 14.25 2.83 13.71
CA LYS A 189 14.77 4.06 13.09
C LYS A 189 15.42 4.97 14.13
N ALA A 190 14.82 5.11 15.32
CA ALA A 190 15.39 5.87 16.42
C ALA A 190 16.67 5.22 16.97
N MET A 191 16.72 3.89 17.14
CA MET A 191 17.92 3.19 17.60
C MET A 191 19.07 3.20 16.57
N GLN A 192 18.75 3.29 15.28
CA GLN A 192 19.75 3.43 14.21
C GLN A 192 20.20 4.88 14.01
N CYS A 193 19.49 5.84 14.62
CA CYS A 193 19.81 7.24 14.55
C CYS A 193 20.84 7.57 15.63
N ILE A 194 22.08 7.81 15.19
CA ILE A 194 23.14 8.25 16.09
C ILE A 194 23.09 9.78 16.15
N TYR A 195 22.40 10.31 17.17
CA TYR A 195 22.25 11.76 17.37
C TYR A 195 23.33 12.35 18.30
N GLN A 196 23.95 11.51 19.11
CA GLN A 196 24.91 11.94 20.12
C GLN A 196 26.06 10.93 20.22
N ILE A 197 27.30 11.42 20.26
CA ILE A 197 28.52 10.61 20.46
C ILE A 197 29.49 11.35 21.38
N THR A 198 30.46 10.63 21.96
CA THR A 198 31.59 11.24 22.66
C THR A 198 32.72 11.56 21.70
N ASP A 199 33.35 12.73 21.89
CA ASP A 199 34.54 13.11 21.16
C ASP A 199 35.81 12.46 21.76
N ARG A 200 37.00 12.84 21.25
CA ARG A 200 38.29 12.30 21.71
C ARG A 200 38.67 12.72 23.13
N ASN A 201 37.96 13.70 23.69
CA ASN A 201 38.17 14.23 25.04
C ASN A 201 37.05 13.78 25.99
N ASP A 202 36.30 12.73 25.64
CA ASP A 202 35.13 12.21 26.36
C ASP A 202 34.02 13.26 26.58
N GLN A 203 33.95 14.29 25.73
CA GLN A 203 32.86 15.25 25.76
C GLN A 203 31.70 14.78 24.89
N TRP A 204 30.49 14.88 25.43
CA TRP A 204 29.27 14.57 24.70
C TRP A 204 28.96 15.65 23.67
N VAL A 205 28.73 15.21 22.43
CA VAL A 205 28.42 16.08 21.31
C VAL A 205 27.12 15.63 20.66
N GLU A 206 26.20 16.58 20.49
CA GLU A 206 24.86 16.37 19.95
C GLU A 206 24.66 17.05 18.60
N GLY A 207 23.78 16.49 17.78
CA GLY A 207 23.39 17.05 16.49
C GLY A 207 24.01 16.32 15.31
N PHE A 208 23.22 16.15 14.24
CA PHE A 208 23.60 15.35 13.07
C PHE A 208 24.88 15.83 12.40
N ASP A 209 25.01 17.14 12.16
CA ASP A 209 26.17 17.70 11.46
C ASP A 209 27.46 17.47 12.27
N ARG A 210 27.38 17.72 13.58
CA ARG A 210 28.53 17.63 14.47
C ARG A 210 28.95 16.18 14.72
N VAL A 211 27.99 15.27 14.88
CA VAL A 211 28.24 13.83 14.97
C VAL A 211 28.86 13.31 13.66
N ALA A 212 28.37 13.76 12.51
CA ALA A 212 28.92 13.39 11.21
C ALA A 212 30.37 13.85 11.07
N GLU A 213 30.69 15.10 11.42
CA GLU A 213 32.06 15.62 11.42
C GLU A 213 33.01 14.76 12.27
N ILE A 214 32.61 14.40 13.49
CA ILE A 214 33.44 13.59 14.38
C ILE A 214 33.60 12.17 13.84
N MET A 215 32.53 11.53 13.35
CA MET A 215 32.62 10.21 12.73
C MET A 215 33.53 10.20 11.51
N THR A 216 33.38 11.17 10.61
CA THR A 216 34.21 11.28 9.41
C THR A 216 35.67 11.51 9.80
N GLY A 217 35.95 12.41 10.74
CA GLY A 217 37.31 12.65 11.23
C GLY A 217 37.93 11.41 11.90
N PHE A 218 37.15 10.67 12.70
CA PHE A 218 37.59 9.42 13.30
C PHE A 218 37.95 8.37 12.26
N TYR A 219 37.08 8.09 11.29
CA TYR A 219 37.34 7.09 10.27
C TYR A 219 38.42 7.51 9.28
N HIS A 220 38.54 8.81 8.99
CA HIS A 220 39.64 9.35 8.20
C HIS A 220 40.99 9.08 8.88
N ASP A 221 41.08 9.28 10.20
CA ASP A 221 42.30 8.99 10.94
C ASP A 221 42.53 7.48 11.13
N LEU A 222 41.47 6.69 11.33
CA LEU A 222 41.55 5.22 11.50
C LEU A 222 41.99 4.51 10.22
N LEU A 223 41.40 4.87 9.07
CA LEU A 223 41.76 4.32 7.77
C LEU A 223 43.08 4.89 7.25
N GLY A 224 43.57 5.93 7.91
CA GLY A 224 44.84 6.58 7.61
C GLY A 224 44.76 7.51 6.41
N ARG A 225 45.87 8.21 6.19
CA ARG A 225 46.07 9.02 4.99
C ARG A 225 46.70 8.14 3.91
N GLN A 226 46.49 8.51 2.65
CA GLN A 226 47.21 7.86 1.55
C GLN A 226 48.70 8.18 1.69
N GLU A 227 49.47 7.24 2.24
CA GLU A 227 50.93 7.32 2.32
C GLU A 227 51.51 7.38 0.90
N GLN A 228 52.23 8.46 0.57
CA GLN A 228 52.89 8.59 -0.74
C GLN A 228 54.07 7.62 -0.91
N HIS A 229 54.56 7.05 0.20
CA HIS A 229 55.66 6.11 0.23
C HIS A 229 55.31 4.91 1.12
N ARG A 230 54.85 3.81 0.52
CA ARG A 230 54.68 2.55 1.24
C ARG A 230 56.06 1.96 1.53
N SER A 231 56.43 1.85 2.80
CA SER A 231 57.60 1.07 3.21
C SER A 231 57.42 -0.39 2.79
N ARG A 232 58.53 -1.08 2.49
CA ARG A 232 58.51 -2.52 2.22
C ARG A 232 57.94 -3.24 3.46
N ILE A 233 57.06 -4.20 3.20
CA ILE A 233 56.49 -5.07 4.24
C ILE A 233 57.64 -5.83 4.91
N ASP A 234 57.73 -5.73 6.23
CA ASP A 234 58.68 -6.51 7.02
C ASP A 234 58.17 -7.96 7.13
N LEU A 235 58.88 -8.85 6.45
CA LEU A 235 58.55 -10.28 6.41
C LEU A 235 58.84 -10.97 7.75
N GLU A 236 59.75 -10.46 8.57
CA GLU A 236 60.03 -11.03 9.89
C GLU A 236 58.83 -10.83 10.83
N VAL A 237 58.21 -9.64 10.79
CA VAL A 237 57.00 -9.34 11.57
C VAL A 237 55.81 -10.19 11.14
N ILE A 238 55.64 -10.44 9.84
CA ILE A 238 54.60 -11.36 9.34
C ILE A 238 54.89 -12.80 9.82
N GLY A 239 56.16 -13.20 9.84
CA GLY A 239 56.59 -14.52 10.31
C GLY A 239 56.36 -14.78 11.81
N LEU A 240 56.21 -13.73 12.62
CA LEU A 240 55.84 -13.84 14.04
C LEU A 240 54.34 -14.15 14.25
N GLY A 241 53.52 -13.98 13.22
CA GLY A 241 52.09 -14.28 13.25
C GLY A 241 51.79 -15.78 13.13
N HIS A 242 50.56 -16.16 13.47
CA HIS A 242 50.10 -17.54 13.27
C HIS A 242 50.01 -17.85 11.77
N THR A 243 50.89 -18.71 11.28
CA THR A 243 50.83 -19.24 9.91
C THR A 243 49.98 -20.49 9.87
N LEU A 244 49.22 -20.65 8.78
CA LEU A 244 48.45 -21.87 8.54
C LEU A 244 49.38 -23.07 8.41
N ASN A 245 49.02 -24.19 9.04
CA ASN A 245 49.71 -25.45 8.81
C ASN A 245 49.35 -26.03 7.43
N LEU A 246 50.09 -27.04 6.99
CA LEU A 246 49.92 -27.63 5.66
C LEU A 246 48.49 -28.13 5.43
N ASP A 247 47.86 -28.77 6.42
CA ASP A 247 46.47 -29.25 6.32
C ASP A 247 45.44 -28.12 6.19
N GLN A 248 45.66 -26.99 6.87
CA GLN A 248 44.79 -25.81 6.73
C GLN A 248 44.95 -25.17 5.36
N GLN A 249 46.19 -25.06 4.86
CA GLN A 249 46.47 -24.56 3.52
C GLN A 249 45.81 -25.44 2.45
N MET A 250 45.96 -26.76 2.57
CA MET A 250 45.35 -27.71 1.65
C MET A 250 43.82 -27.61 1.66
N ARG A 251 43.19 -27.42 2.83
CA ARG A 251 41.73 -27.21 2.94
C ARG A 251 41.25 -25.93 2.26
N LEU A 252 41.96 -24.82 2.40
CA LEU A 252 41.58 -23.54 1.75
C LEU A 252 41.72 -23.59 0.23
N CYS A 253 42.62 -24.44 -0.29
CA CYS A 253 42.83 -24.63 -1.73
C CYS A 253 41.88 -25.66 -2.35
N GLN A 254 40.99 -26.31 -1.57
CA GLN A 254 40.04 -27.25 -2.14
C GLN A 254 38.99 -26.53 -2.99
N PRO A 255 38.55 -27.15 -4.10
CA PRO A 255 37.43 -26.62 -4.87
C PRO A 255 36.16 -26.68 -4.03
N PHE A 256 35.35 -25.62 -4.10
CA PHE A 256 34.02 -25.60 -3.49
C PHE A 256 33.15 -26.69 -4.10
N ASN A 257 32.39 -27.39 -3.26
CA ASN A 257 31.38 -28.34 -3.72
C ASN A 257 29.99 -27.69 -3.78
N ASP A 258 29.09 -28.25 -4.61
CA ASP A 258 27.73 -27.73 -4.77
C ASP A 258 26.95 -27.68 -3.46
N ASN A 259 27.24 -28.59 -2.53
CA ASN A 259 26.60 -28.63 -1.23
C ASN A 259 27.02 -27.46 -0.32
N GLU A 260 28.31 -27.10 -0.31
CA GLU A 260 28.83 -25.93 0.41
C GLU A 260 28.26 -24.63 -0.16
N ILE A 261 28.21 -24.51 -1.48
CA ILE A 261 27.61 -23.35 -2.16
C ILE A 261 26.15 -23.23 -1.76
N LYS A 262 25.40 -24.35 -1.78
CA LYS A 262 24.00 -24.37 -1.38
C LYS A 262 23.83 -24.05 0.10
N GLN A 263 24.63 -24.62 1.00
CA GLN A 263 24.55 -24.33 2.43
C GLN A 263 24.85 -22.85 2.72
N ALA A 264 25.89 -22.29 2.11
CA ALA A 264 26.23 -20.89 2.23
C ALA A 264 25.09 -20.00 1.74
N LEU A 265 24.54 -20.25 0.55
CA LEU A 265 23.42 -19.48 0.00
C LEU A 265 22.17 -19.56 0.88
N PHE A 266 21.82 -20.76 1.35
CA PHE A 266 20.63 -20.98 2.16
C PHE A 266 20.77 -20.43 3.59
N SER A 267 21.98 -20.26 4.11
CA SER A 267 22.25 -19.60 5.39
C SER A 267 21.90 -18.10 5.41
N ILE A 268 21.82 -17.44 4.25
CA ILE A 268 21.54 -16.01 4.14
C ILE A 268 20.02 -15.78 4.24
N PRO A 269 19.48 -15.05 5.24
CA PRO A 269 18.03 -14.82 5.34
C PRO A 269 17.43 -14.16 4.09
N ASN A 270 16.22 -14.55 3.67
CA ASN A 270 15.62 -14.14 2.39
C ASN A 270 15.35 -12.62 2.28
N TYR A 271 15.23 -11.94 3.41
CA TYR A 271 14.93 -10.50 3.52
C TYR A 271 16.19 -9.63 3.62
N LYS A 272 17.38 -10.17 3.33
CA LYS A 272 18.61 -9.38 3.28
C LYS A 272 18.58 -8.39 2.11
N SER A 273 19.33 -7.30 2.26
CA SER A 273 19.41 -6.27 1.25
C SER A 273 19.93 -6.85 -0.07
N PRO A 274 19.38 -6.43 -1.22
CA PRO A 274 19.90 -6.83 -2.51
C PRO A 274 21.32 -6.30 -2.75
N GLY A 275 22.06 -6.99 -3.61
CA GLY A 275 23.36 -6.53 -4.09
C GLY A 275 23.24 -5.41 -5.11
N LEU A 276 24.37 -5.08 -5.77
CA LEU A 276 24.41 -4.12 -6.88
C LEU A 276 23.53 -4.56 -8.08
N ASP A 277 23.22 -5.85 -8.17
CA ASP A 277 22.36 -6.47 -9.17
C ASP A 277 20.85 -6.31 -8.88
N GLY A 278 20.47 -5.83 -7.70
CA GLY A 278 19.08 -5.60 -7.32
C GLY A 278 18.32 -6.86 -6.85
N PHE A 279 18.96 -8.03 -6.82
CA PHE A 279 18.32 -9.27 -6.36
C PHE A 279 18.71 -9.61 -4.92
N ASN A 280 17.74 -10.07 -4.13
CA ASN A 280 18.01 -10.54 -2.76
C ASN A 280 18.25 -12.05 -2.74
N SER A 281 18.75 -12.57 -1.62
CA SER A 281 18.99 -14.01 -1.42
C SER A 281 17.74 -14.87 -1.61
N GLY A 282 16.54 -14.33 -1.34
CA GLY A 282 15.28 -15.04 -1.57
C GLY A 282 15.04 -15.41 -3.03
N PHE A 283 15.42 -14.53 -3.97
CA PHE A 283 15.33 -14.79 -5.41
C PHE A 283 16.14 -16.02 -5.82
N TYR A 284 17.41 -16.09 -5.39
CA TYR A 284 18.32 -17.18 -5.74
C TYR A 284 17.97 -18.52 -5.10
N LYS A 285 17.22 -18.52 -3.99
CA LYS A 285 16.74 -19.74 -3.34
C LYS A 285 15.44 -20.29 -3.93
N ALA A 286 14.68 -19.44 -4.62
CA ALA A 286 13.40 -19.80 -5.23
C ALA A 286 13.57 -20.37 -6.65
N SER A 287 14.78 -20.30 -7.21
CA SER A 287 15.18 -20.93 -8.48
C SER A 287 15.69 -22.35 -8.23
#